data_AF-A0A1W9R7N1-F1
#
_entry.id   AF-A0A1W9R7N1-F1
#
_cell.length_a   1.000
_cell.length_b   1.000
_cell.length_c   1.000
_cell.angle_alpha   90.00
_cell.angle_beta   90.00
_cell.angle_gamma   90.00
#
_symmetry.space_group_name_H-M   'P 1'
#
loop_
_entity.id
_entity.type
_entity.pdbx_description
1 polymer ?
#
loop_
_entity_poly.entity_id
_entity_poly.type
_entity_poly.pdbx_seq_one_letter_code
_entity_poly.pdbx_strand_id
1 'polypeptide(L)'
;MRRKGGFTLIELIMVIVILGILAAVAVPKFIDLRNEANKAACKSSGGALRTAITLYYASTALNGTATWPSACNETILGDYIQEWPKEPYEYSGSGNKTWNDYYNSTTGVLNVDGSGGACVW
;
A
#
# COMPACT_ATOMS: atom_id res chain seq x y z
N MET A 1 -46.68 17.41 -34.06
CA MET A 1 -46.52 16.23 -33.18
C MET A 1 -45.08 15.75 -33.30
N ARG A 2 -44.25 15.88 -32.24
CA ARG A 2 -42.86 15.40 -32.27
C ARG A 2 -42.89 13.88 -32.09
N ARG A 3 -42.40 13.12 -33.08
CA ARG A 3 -42.20 11.67 -32.94
C ARG A 3 -41.12 11.46 -31.87
N LYS A 4 -41.49 10.96 -30.69
CA LYS A 4 -40.53 10.38 -29.76
C LYS A 4 -40.03 9.08 -30.40
N GLY A 5 -38.76 9.06 -30.83
CA GLY A 5 -38.11 7.82 -31.24
C GLY A 5 -37.99 6.90 -30.02
N GLY A 6 -38.58 5.71 -30.09
CA GLY A 6 -38.38 4.68 -29.08
C GLY A 6 -37.03 3.99 -29.29
N PHE A 7 -36.41 3.57 -28.19
CA PHE A 7 -35.20 2.75 -28.21
C PHE A 7 -35.53 1.38 -28.82
N THR A 8 -34.73 0.89 -29.77
CA THR A 8 -34.97 -0.44 -30.34
C THR A 8 -34.46 -1.53 -29.40
N LEU A 9 -35.12 -2.69 -29.38
CA LEU A 9 -34.64 -3.84 -28.60
C LEU A 9 -33.26 -4.29 -29.06
N ILE A 10 -32.97 -4.16 -30.37
CA ILE A 10 -31.66 -4.53 -30.92
C ILE A 10 -30.55 -3.60 -30.45
N GLU A 11 -30.80 -2.29 -30.30
CA GLU A 11 -29.82 -1.35 -29.72
C GLU A 11 -29.48 -1.74 -28.29
N LEU A 12 -30.48 -2.10 -27.48
CA LEU A 12 -30.22 -2.49 -26.09
C LEU A 12 -29.41 -3.78 -26.00
N ILE A 13 -29.73 -4.78 -26.83
CA ILE A 13 -29.02 -6.06 -26.88
C ILE A 13 -27.57 -5.86 -27.34
N MET A 14 -27.34 -5.07 -28.39
CA MET A 14 -25.99 -4.81 -28.88
C MET A 14 -25.12 -4.13 -27.81
N VAL A 15 -25.69 -3.19 -27.05
CA VAL A 15 -24.97 -2.48 -25.97
C VAL A 15 -24.55 -3.43 -24.86
N ILE A 16 -25.43 -4.29 -24.34
CA ILE A 16 -25.06 -5.23 -23.28
C ILE A 16 -24.03 -6.26 -23.75
N VAL A 17 -24.07 -6.65 -25.04
CA VAL A 17 -23.06 -7.55 -25.63
C VAL A 17 -21.70 -6.87 -25.66
N ILE A 18 -21.62 -5.62 -26.13
CA ILE A 18 -20.36 -4.85 -26.15
C ILE A 18 -19.83 -4.64 -24.73
N LEU A 19 -20.69 -4.24 -23.78
CA LEU A 19 -20.31 -4.08 -22.38
C LEU A 19 -19.86 -5.40 -21.74
N GLY A 20 -20.46 -6.54 -22.11
CA GLY A 20 -20.05 -7.87 -21.66
C GLY A 20 -18.63 -8.22 -22.10
N ILE A 21 -18.28 -7.96 -23.36
CA ILE A 21 -16.93 -8.22 -23.89
C ILE A 21 -15.91 -7.31 -23.21
N LEU A 22 -16.22 -6.01 -23.08
CA LEU A 22 -15.34 -5.05 -22.42
C LEU A 22 -15.11 -5.41 -20.94
N ALA A 23 -16.16 -5.82 -20.23
CA ALA A 23 -16.04 -6.24 -18.84
C ALA A 23 -15.16 -7.49 -18.68
N ALA A 24 -15.31 -8.49 -19.57
CA ALA A 24 -14.52 -9.73 -19.50
C ALA A 24 -13.01 -9.48 -19.60
N VAL A 25 -12.57 -8.52 -20.40
CA VAL A 25 -11.14 -8.16 -20.53
C VAL A 25 -10.67 -7.14 -19.48
N ALA A 26 -11.55 -6.25 -19.03
CA ALA A 26 -11.18 -5.17 -18.11
C ALA A 26 -11.06 -5.62 -16.65
N VAL A 27 -11.91 -6.54 -16.19
CA VAL A 27 -11.94 -7.01 -14.80
C VAL A 27 -10.62 -7.62 -14.32
N PRO A 28 -9.99 -8.60 -15.02
CA PRO A 28 -8.72 -9.18 -14.55
C PRO A 28 -7.61 -8.13 -14.48
N LYS A 29 -7.51 -7.27 -15.50
CA LYS A 29 -6.52 -6.18 -15.53
C LYS A 29 -6.73 -5.18 -14.38
N PHE A 30 -7.98 -4.88 -14.03
CA PHE A 30 -8.28 -3.98 -12.91
C PHE A 30 -7.84 -4.56 -11.56
N ILE A 31 -7.97 -5.87 -11.36
CA ILE A 31 -7.51 -6.55 -10.14
C ILE A 31 -5.99 -6.47 -10.03
N ASP A 32 -5.26 -6.74 -11.11
CA ASP A 32 -3.80 -6.67 -11.13
C ASP A 32 -3.30 -5.25 -10.83
N LEU A 33 -3.89 -4.25 -11.49
CA LEU A 33 -3.57 -2.84 -11.25
C LEU A 33 -3.84 -2.41 -9.81
N ARG A 34 -4.94 -2.89 -9.21
CA ARG A 34 -5.24 -2.62 -7.80
C ARG A 34 -4.19 -3.23 -6.87
N ASN A 35 -3.75 -4.45 -7.15
CA ASN A 35 -2.70 -5.11 -6.37
C ASN A 35 -1.35 -4.39 -6.50
N GLU A 36 -0.99 -3.94 -7.71
CA GLU A 36 0.21 -3.13 -7.93
C GLU A 36 0.14 -1.76 -7.25
N ALA A 37 -1.02 -1.10 -7.29
CA ALA A 37 -1.24 0.17 -6.58
C ALA A 37 -1.10 0.00 -5.07
N ASN A 38 -1.66 -1.08 -4.51
CA ASN A 38 -1.50 -1.39 -3.10
C ASN A 38 -0.05 -1.72 -2.73
N LYS A 39 0.67 -2.49 -3.56
CA LYS A 39 2.11 -2.76 -3.44
C LYS A 39 2.90 -1.46 -3.40
N ALA A 40 2.63 -0.54 -4.31
CA ALA A 40 3.31 0.76 -4.40
C ALA A 40 3.00 1.65 -3.19
N ALA A 41 1.75 1.73 -2.76
CA ALA A 41 1.34 2.51 -1.60
C ALA A 41 1.99 1.99 -0.31
N CYS A 42 1.99 0.67 -0.09
CA CYS A 42 2.69 0.04 1.02
C CYS A 42 4.19 0.36 0.99
N LYS A 43 4.85 0.26 -0.18
CA LYS A 43 6.27 0.60 -0.32
C LYS A 43 6.56 2.07 0.00
N SER A 44 5.68 2.97 -0.41
CA SER A 44 5.80 4.40 -0.09
C SER A 44 5.74 4.64 1.42
N SER A 45 4.80 4.00 2.11
CA SER A 45 4.67 4.04 3.57
C SER A 45 5.93 3.49 4.27
N GLY A 46 6.43 2.34 3.84
CA GLY A 46 7.67 1.77 4.36
C GLY A 46 8.90 2.65 4.08
N GLY A 47 8.91 3.37 2.95
CA GLY A 47 9.94 4.37 2.63
C GLY A 47 9.96 5.52 3.63
N ALA A 48 8.80 6.06 3.99
CA ALA A 48 8.68 7.11 5.00
C ALA A 48 9.20 6.64 6.37
N LEU A 49 8.89 5.40 6.76
CA LEU A 49 9.39 4.80 8.00
C LEU A 49 10.91 4.56 7.98
N ARG A 50 11.48 4.13 6.85
CA ARG A 50 12.95 4.03 6.70
C ARG A 50 13.63 5.38 6.93
N THR A 51 13.03 6.47 6.43
CA THR A 51 13.50 7.82 6.71
C THR A 51 13.39 8.16 8.21
N ALA A 52 12.25 7.88 8.84
CA ALA A 52 12.06 8.10 10.28
C ALA A 52 13.07 7.32 11.14
N ILE A 53 13.35 6.05 10.82
CA ILE A 53 14.36 5.22 11.50
C ILE A 53 15.75 5.85 11.37
N THR A 54 16.10 6.35 10.18
CA THR A 54 17.40 6.99 9.93
C THR A 54 17.53 8.31 10.68
N LEU A 55 16.45 9.10 10.75
CA LEU A 55 16.40 10.34 11.54
C LEU A 55 16.51 10.07 13.04
N TYR A 56 15.84 9.04 13.54
CA TYR A 56 15.99 8.58 14.92
C TYR A 56 17.45 8.27 15.22
N TYR A 57 18.09 7.44 14.40
CA TYR A 57 19.51 7.08 14.57
C TYR A 57 20.42 8.30 14.54
N ALA A 58 20.19 9.24 13.61
CA ALA A 58 20.97 10.47 13.52
C ALA A 58 20.81 11.32 14.79
N SER A 59 19.59 11.46 15.31
CA SER A 59 19.33 12.24 16.52
C SER A 59 19.99 11.64 17.77
N THR A 60 19.98 10.31 17.92
CA THR A 60 20.61 9.64 19.07
C THR A 60 22.12 9.72 18.97
N ALA A 61 22.68 9.62 17.76
CA ALA A 61 24.11 9.83 17.50
C ALA A 61 24.56 11.26 17.87
N LEU A 62 23.74 12.28 17.60
CA LEU A 62 24.03 13.67 18.03
C LEU A 62 24.03 13.83 19.55
N ASN A 63 23.22 13.03 20.26
CA ASN A 63 23.17 12.98 21.71
C ASN A 63 24.24 12.04 22.32
N GLY A 64 25.21 11.60 21.52
CA GLY A 64 26.37 10.81 21.97
C GLY A 64 26.13 9.30 22.06
N THR A 65 24.97 8.80 21.62
CA THR A 65 24.63 7.37 21.66
C THR A 65 24.01 6.94 20.34
N ALA A 66 24.81 6.42 19.41
CA ALA A 66 24.31 6.04 18.08
C ALA A 66 23.54 4.70 18.13
N THR A 67 22.22 4.77 18.34
CA THR A 67 21.35 3.61 18.52
C THR A 67 20.19 3.59 17.55
N TRP A 68 19.90 2.40 17.03
CA TRP A 68 18.68 2.12 16.29
C TRP A 68 17.46 2.17 17.22
N PRO A 69 16.27 2.52 16.70
CA PRO A 69 15.04 2.46 17.49
C PRO A 69 14.79 1.01 17.90
N SER A 70 14.32 0.79 19.14
CA SER A 70 14.11 -0.56 19.67
C SER A 70 12.91 -1.28 19.04
N ALA A 71 12.01 -0.54 18.41
CA ALA A 71 10.88 -1.05 17.64
C ALA A 71 10.47 -0.04 16.55
N CYS A 72 9.78 -0.52 15.52
CA CYS A 72 9.17 0.31 14.49
C CYS A 72 7.69 0.50 14.81
N ASN A 73 7.38 1.41 15.73
CA ASN A 73 6.02 1.76 16.15
C ASN A 73 5.87 3.26 16.40
N GLU A 74 4.62 3.73 16.47
CA GLU A 74 4.29 5.15 16.66
C GLU A 74 4.83 5.71 17.98
N THR A 75 4.91 4.90 19.05
CA THR A 75 5.40 5.36 20.35
C THR A 75 6.87 5.78 20.32
N ILE A 76 7.70 5.16 19.48
CA ILE A 76 9.14 5.45 19.38
C ILE A 76 9.45 6.40 18.22
N LEU A 77 8.78 6.20 17.09
CA LEU A 77 9.07 6.91 15.84
C LEU A 77 8.10 8.05 15.54
N GLY A 78 7.07 8.26 16.36
CA GLY A 78 6.04 9.27 16.15
C GLY A 78 6.60 10.69 16.01
N ASP A 79 7.66 11.03 16.75
CA ASP A 79 8.30 12.35 16.66
C ASP A 79 9.13 12.54 15.36
N TYR A 80 9.42 11.46 14.65
CA TYR A 80 10.26 11.44 13.44
C TYR A 80 9.46 11.31 12.14
N ILE A 81 8.13 11.28 12.23
CA ILE A 81 7.22 11.16 11.09
C ILE A 81 5.99 12.06 11.30
N GLN A 82 5.41 12.58 10.22
CA GLN A 82 4.26 13.50 10.32
C GLN A 82 2.96 12.77 10.67
N GLU A 83 2.78 11.56 10.14
CA GLU A 83 1.60 10.73 10.37
C GLU A 83 2.05 9.27 10.34
N TRP A 84 1.54 8.46 11.28
CA TRP A 84 1.83 7.03 11.26
C TRP A 84 1.13 6.38 10.05
N PRO A 85 1.87 5.73 9.15
CA PRO A 85 1.29 5.21 7.94
C PRO A 85 0.46 3.95 8.21
N LYS A 86 -0.46 3.67 7.29
CA LYS A 86 -1.22 2.42 7.27
C LYS A 86 -0.30 1.20 7.38
N GLU A 87 -0.76 0.22 8.12
CA GLU A 87 0.00 -0.98 8.40
C GLU A 87 0.02 -1.91 7.17
N PRO A 88 1.06 -2.74 6.99
CA PRO A 88 1.19 -3.60 5.82
C PRO A 88 -0.01 -4.52 5.59
N TYR A 89 -0.59 -5.05 6.67
CA TYR A 89 -1.77 -5.93 6.60
C TYR A 89 -3.04 -5.21 6.13
N GLU A 90 -3.15 -3.89 6.36
CA GLU A 90 -4.31 -3.12 5.90
C GLU A 90 -4.35 -3.00 4.38
N TYR A 91 -3.20 -3.16 3.73
CA TYR A 91 -3.14 -3.31 2.29
C TYR A 91 -3.57 -4.73 1.88
N SER A 92 -3.11 -5.79 2.58
CA SER A 92 -3.27 -7.20 2.17
C SER A 92 -4.51 -7.93 2.65
N GLY A 93 -5.23 -7.37 3.63
CA GLY A 93 -6.35 -8.04 4.28
C GLY A 93 -5.97 -9.36 4.95
N SER A 94 -4.68 -9.63 5.16
CA SER A 94 -4.16 -10.92 5.64
C SER A 94 -3.38 -10.73 6.95
N GLY A 95 -3.97 -11.20 8.05
CA GLY A 95 -3.36 -11.22 9.39
C GLY A 95 -3.23 -9.85 10.06
N ASN A 96 -2.73 -9.84 11.31
CA ASN A 96 -2.47 -8.63 12.09
C ASN A 96 -0.95 -8.35 12.14
N LYS A 97 -0.34 -8.07 10.98
CA LYS A 97 1.11 -7.81 10.90
C LYS A 97 1.43 -6.32 10.81
N THR A 98 2.13 -5.81 11.80
CA THR A 98 2.54 -4.40 11.87
C THR A 98 3.88 -4.16 11.19
N TRP A 99 4.25 -2.90 10.98
CA TRP A 99 5.60 -2.51 10.54
C TRP A 99 6.70 -3.06 11.44
N ASN A 100 6.42 -3.22 12.74
CA ASN A 100 7.37 -3.78 13.69
C ASN A 100 7.74 -5.24 13.39
N ASP A 101 6.83 -6.04 12.82
CA ASP A 101 7.10 -7.44 12.47
C ASP A 101 8.14 -7.59 11.34
N TYR A 102 8.33 -6.52 10.56
CA TYR A 102 9.26 -6.46 9.45
C TYR A 102 10.53 -5.66 9.78
N TYR A 103 10.67 -5.19 11.01
CA TYR A 103 11.77 -4.36 11.45
C TYR A 103 12.78 -5.15 12.28
N ASN A 104 14.07 -4.94 12.02
CA ASN A 104 15.16 -5.51 12.80
C ASN A 104 15.83 -4.40 13.62
N SER A 105 15.61 -4.40 14.94
CA SER A 105 16.15 -3.39 15.86
C SER A 105 17.66 -3.46 16.06
N THR A 106 18.30 -4.58 15.74
CA THR A 106 19.76 -4.72 15.79
C THR A 106 20.43 -4.03 14.60
N THR A 107 19.80 -4.10 13.43
CA THR A 107 20.38 -3.56 12.17
C THR A 107 19.76 -2.26 11.71
N GLY A 108 18.63 -1.83 12.28
CA GLY A 108 17.86 -0.68 11.80
C GLY A 108 17.14 -0.92 10.48
N VAL A 109 17.11 -2.17 9.99
CA VAL A 109 16.55 -2.48 8.66
C VAL A 109 15.06 -2.74 8.76
N LEU A 110 14.28 -1.99 8.00
CA LEU A 110 12.87 -2.29 7.71
C LEU A 110 12.75 -3.05 6.39
N ASN A 111 12.28 -4.29 6.45
CA ASN A 111 12.13 -5.17 5.31
C ASN A 111 10.79 -4.94 4.58
N VAL A 112 10.79 -4.03 3.60
CA VAL A 112 9.58 -3.62 2.86
C VAL A 112 9.35 -4.51 1.63
N ASP A 113 10.41 -5.06 1.06
CA ASP A 113 10.46 -5.71 -0.24
C ASP A 113 11.21 -7.05 -0.20
N GLY A 114 11.09 -7.86 -1.27
CA GLY A 114 11.70 -9.20 -1.34
C GLY A 114 10.92 -10.29 -0.59
N SER A 115 11.43 -11.52 -0.61
CA SER A 115 10.77 -12.68 0.03
C SER A 115 10.56 -12.42 1.53
N GLY A 116 9.29 -12.43 1.96
CA GLY A 116 8.93 -12.16 3.35
C GLY A 116 8.94 -10.68 3.76
N GLY A 117 9.01 -9.74 2.81
CA GLY A 117 8.88 -8.30 3.08
C GLY A 117 7.45 -7.87 3.44
N ALA A 118 7.31 -6.64 3.94
CA ALA A 118 6.01 -6.08 4.34
C ALA A 118 5.02 -5.96 3.16
N CYS A 119 5.54 -5.65 1.97
CA CYS A 119 4.71 -5.30 0.81
C CYS A 119 4.80 -6.34 -0.32
N VAL A 120 4.90 -7.63 0.01
CA VAL A 120 4.85 -8.74 -0.96
C VAL A 120 3.54 -9.52 -0.87
N TRP A 121 3.05 -9.92 -2.05
CA TRP A 121 1.71 -10.45 -2.32
C TRP A 121 1.77 -11.40 -3.49
#